data_AF-A0A2U2Z1A6-F1
#
_entry.id   AF-A0A2U2Z1A6-F1
#
_cell.length_a   1.000
_cell.length_b   1.000
_cell.length_c   1.000
_cell.angle_alpha   90.00
_cell.angle_beta   90.00
_cell.angle_gamma   90.00
#
_symmetry.space_group_name_H-M   'P 1'
#
loop_
_entity.id
_entity.type
_entity.pdbx_description
1 polymer ?
#
loop_
_entity_poly.entity_id
_entity_poly.type
_entity_poly.pdbx_seq_one_letter_code
_entity_poly.pdbx_strand_id
1 'polypeptide(L)'
;MDLLFTQVRHLRELAGDPEKAEDADRVYDFSIRWGAFLSGRLPRLVQYDRQGALGPAERNRFADLCAELRDVAPLAERLGLAAPRLHGERRR
;
A
#
# COMPACT_ATOMS: atom_id res chain seq x y z
N MET A 1 12.67 1.06 -0.15
CA MET A 1 11.23 1.04 0.20
C MET A 1 10.51 2.30 -0.23
N ASP A 2 11.23 3.34 -0.68
CA ASP A 2 10.69 4.68 -0.95
C ASP A 2 9.57 4.68 -2.00
N LEU A 3 9.73 3.90 -3.08
CA LEU A 3 8.68 3.73 -4.09
C LEU A 3 7.33 3.24 -3.51
N LEU A 4 7.34 2.51 -2.39
CA LEU A 4 6.13 1.99 -1.75
C LEU A 4 5.44 3.07 -0.93
N PHE A 5 6.21 3.85 -0.16
CA PHE A 5 5.70 5.06 0.49
C PHE A 5 5.18 6.08 -0.52
N THR A 6 5.81 6.18 -1.70
CA THR A 6 5.30 7.00 -2.79
C THR A 6 3.91 6.54 -3.26
N GLN A 7 3.66 5.23 -3.38
CA GLN A 7 2.32 4.74 -3.76
C GLN A 7 1.28 5.04 -2.68
N VAL A 8 1.61 4.88 -1.41
CA VAL A 8 0.73 5.26 -0.28
C VAL A 8 0.40 6.76 -0.34
N ARG A 9 1.41 7.61 -0.56
CA ARG A 9 1.22 9.06 -0.68
C ARG A 9 0.32 9.41 -1.86
N HIS A 10 0.54 8.80 -3.03
CA HIS A 10 -0.31 9.03 -4.19
C HIS A 10 -1.75 8.57 -3.95
N LEU A 11 -1.98 7.50 -3.20
CA LEU A 11 -3.33 7.10 -2.79
C LEU A 11 -3.98 8.17 -1.90
N ARG A 12 -3.26 8.73 -0.93
CA ARG A 12 -3.78 9.83 -0.10
C ARG A 12 -4.09 11.09 -0.93
N GLU A 13 -3.20 11.45 -1.85
CA GLU A 13 -3.38 12.60 -2.74
C GLU A 13 -4.58 12.39 -3.69
N LEU A 14 -4.75 11.17 -4.22
CA LEU A 14 -5.88 10.82 -5.07
C LEU A 14 -7.21 10.84 -4.30
N ALA A 15 -7.22 10.26 -3.09
CA ALA A 15 -8.42 10.19 -2.26
C ALA A 15 -8.79 11.51 -1.58
N GLY A 16 -7.82 12.42 -1.41
CA GLY A 16 -8.00 13.72 -0.77
C GLY A 16 -8.47 14.83 -1.72
N ASP A 17 -8.47 14.57 -3.03
CA ASP A 17 -8.85 15.51 -4.07
C ASP A 17 -10.09 14.98 -4.81
N PRO A 18 -11.29 15.56 -4.57
CA PRO A 18 -12.54 15.10 -5.18
C PRO A 18 -12.50 15.08 -6.71
N GLU A 19 -11.88 16.09 -7.35
CA GLU A 19 -11.79 16.15 -8.81
C GLU A 19 -10.96 15.00 -9.36
N LYS A 20 -9.87 14.63 -8.68
CA LYS A 20 -9.05 13.48 -9.09
C LYS A 20 -9.72 12.15 -8.77
N ALA A 21 -10.48 12.07 -7.68
CA ALA A 21 -11.20 10.87 -7.28
C ALA A 21 -12.37 10.56 -8.23
N GLU A 22 -12.95 11.59 -8.86
CA GLU A 22 -14.03 11.45 -9.86
C GLU A 22 -13.50 11.19 -11.29
N ASP A 23 -12.22 11.47 -11.55
CA ASP A 23 -11.54 11.16 -12.81
C ASP A 23 -11.29 9.64 -12.93
N ALA A 24 -12.20 8.96 -13.63
CA ALA A 24 -12.18 7.52 -13.82
C ALA A 24 -10.89 6.99 -14.48
N ASP A 25 -10.33 7.75 -15.43
CA ASP A 25 -9.08 7.36 -16.12
C ASP A 25 -7.90 7.40 -15.13
N ARG A 26 -7.83 8.44 -14.30
CA ARG A 26 -6.79 8.53 -13.25
C ARG A 26 -6.92 7.44 -12.20
N VAL A 27 -8.14 7.17 -11.74
CA VAL A 27 -8.40 6.11 -10.76
C VAL A 27 -8.04 4.75 -11.35
N TYR A 28 -8.39 4.50 -12.61
CA TYR A 28 -8.04 3.27 -13.32
C TYR A 28 -6.53 3.10 -13.47
N ASP A 29 -5.81 4.11 -13.95
CA ASP A 29 -4.35 4.09 -14.09
C ASP A 29 -3.65 3.88 -12.75
N PHE A 30 -4.18 4.49 -11.68
CA PHE A 30 -3.67 4.27 -10.34
C PHE A 30 -3.96 2.85 -9.86
N SER A 31 -5.13 2.29 -10.15
CA SER A 31 -5.52 0.92 -9.76
C SER A 31 -4.56 -0.14 -10.28
N ILE A 32 -4.08 0.01 -11.52
CA ILE A 32 -3.11 -0.90 -12.12
C ILE A 32 -1.79 -0.87 -11.34
N ARG A 33 -1.26 0.33 -11.07
CA ARG A 33 0.00 0.51 -10.34
C ARG A 33 -0.12 0.04 -8.90
N TRP A 34 -1.24 0.33 -8.25
CA TRP A 34 -1.55 -0.10 -6.90
C TRP A 34 -1.67 -1.62 -6.80
N GLY A 35 -2.37 -2.26 -7.74
CA GLY A 35 -2.47 -3.72 -7.81
C GLY A 35 -1.12 -4.40 -8.03
N ALA A 36 -0.28 -3.87 -8.93
CA ALA A 36 1.08 -4.38 -9.14
C ALA A 36 1.96 -4.22 -7.89
N PHE A 37 1.79 -3.12 -7.16
CA PHE A 37 2.45 -2.89 -5.87
C PHE A 37 2.04 -3.95 -4.83
N LEU A 38 0.74 -4.17 -4.65
CA LEU A 38 0.19 -5.10 -3.64
C LEU A 38 0.45 -6.57 -3.93
N SER A 39 0.44 -6.97 -5.20
CA SER A 39 0.67 -8.36 -5.62
C SER A 39 2.14 -8.71 -5.82
N GLY A 40 2.99 -7.72 -6.14
CA GLY A 40 4.40 -7.94 -6.45
C GLY A 40 5.34 -7.57 -5.32
N ARG A 41 5.44 -6.28 -5.01
CA ARG A 41 6.52 -5.76 -4.14
C ARG A 41 6.22 -5.98 -2.66
N LEU A 42 4.97 -5.78 -2.25
CA LEU A 42 4.56 -5.93 -0.85
C LEU A 42 4.76 -7.37 -0.32
N PRO A 43 4.35 -8.44 -1.03
CA PRO A 43 4.51 -9.81 -0.54
C PRO A 43 5.98 -10.22 -0.40
N ARG A 44 6.85 -9.71 -1.29
CA ARG A 44 8.30 -9.94 -1.19
C ARG A 44 8.89 -9.31 0.07
N LEU A 45 8.46 -8.10 0.46
CA LEU A 45 8.91 -7.49 1.71
C LEU A 45 8.39 -8.22 2.95
N VAL A 46 7.12 -8.64 2.92
CA VAL A 46 6.56 -9.49 3.98
C VAL A 46 7.39 -10.77 4.13
N GLN A 47 7.80 -11.39 3.02
CA GLN A 47 8.64 -12.58 3.06
C GLN A 47 10.02 -12.31 3.67
N TYR A 48 10.68 -11.20 3.30
CA TYR A 48 11.97 -10.84 3.88
C TYR A 48 11.90 -10.54 5.37
N ASP A 49 10.85 -9.87 5.82
CA ASP A 49 10.60 -9.63 7.24
C ASP A 49 10.43 -10.95 8.00
N ARG A 50 9.57 -11.85 7.48
CA ARG A 50 9.33 -13.19 8.06
C ARG A 50 10.58 -14.06 8.14
N GLN A 51 11.51 -13.90 7.20
CA GLN A 51 12.78 -14.62 7.18
C GLN A 51 13.87 -13.95 8.03
N GLY A 52 13.59 -12.79 8.64
CA GLY A 52 14.60 -12.01 9.37
C GLY A 52 15.67 -11.39 8.45
N ALA A 53 15.43 -11.35 7.14
CA ALA A 53 16.37 -10.89 6.12
C ALA A 53 16.44 -9.35 5.98
N LEU A 54 15.56 -8.62 6.66
CA LEU A 54 15.62 -7.16 6.75
C LEU A 54 16.60 -6.71 7.84
N GLY A 55 17.45 -5.72 7.56
CA GLY A 55 18.26 -5.08 8.58
C GLY A 55 17.41 -4.34 9.63
N PRO A 56 17.97 -3.94 10.80
CA PRO A 56 17.21 -3.25 11.84
C PRO A 56 16.49 -1.98 11.36
N ALA A 57 17.16 -1.15 10.56
CA ALA A 57 16.56 0.07 9.99
C ALA A 57 15.46 -0.24 8.95
N GLU A 58 15.61 -1.32 8.19
CA GLU A 58 14.64 -1.75 7.19
C GLU A 58 13.40 -2.35 7.84
N ARG A 59 13.54 -3.07 8.96
CA ARG A 59 12.42 -3.56 9.75
C ARG A 59 11.57 -2.41 10.29
N ASN A 60 12.21 -1.36 10.84
CA ASN A 60 11.48 -0.18 11.31
C ASN A 60 10.69 0.47 10.17
N ARG A 61 11.33 0.72 9.02
CA ARG A 61 10.65 1.27 7.84
C ARG A 61 9.54 0.37 7.31
N PHE A 62 9.70 -0.96 7.40
CA PHE A 62 8.67 -1.89 7.00
C PHE A 62 7.46 -1.87 7.95
N ALA A 63 7.69 -1.74 9.25
CA ALA A 63 6.64 -1.54 10.24
C ALA A 63 5.87 -0.23 9.99
N ASP A 64 6.58 0.86 9.69
CA ASP A 64 5.98 2.14 9.32
C ASP A 64 5.12 2.01 8.05
N LEU A 65 5.65 1.35 7.01
CA LEU A 65 4.90 1.08 5.78
C LEU A 65 3.63 0.27 6.05
N CYS A 66 3.70 -0.72 6.95
CA CYS A 66 2.52 -1.50 7.35
C CYS A 66 1.47 -0.65 8.07
N ALA A 67 1.90 0.30 8.91
CA ALA A 67 0.99 1.22 9.58
C ALA A 67 0.29 2.15 8.57
N GLU A 68 1.08 2.70 7.66
CA GLU A 68 0.62 3.56 6.57
C GLU A 68 -0.36 2.83 5.64
N LEU A 69 -0.09 1.57 5.29
CA LEU A 69 -0.99 0.75 4.47
C LEU A 69 -2.33 0.48 5.15
N ARG A 70 -2.33 0.27 6.48
CA ARG A 70 -3.58 0.14 7.26
C ARG A 70 -4.37 1.44 7.28
N ASP A 71 -3.70 2.57 7.43
CA ASP A 71 -4.32 3.89 7.43
C ASP A 71 -5.00 4.25 6.09
N VAL A 72 -4.37 3.90 4.96
CA VAL A 72 -4.91 4.19 3.63
C VAL A 72 -5.87 3.12 3.09
N ALA A 73 -6.06 2.00 3.78
CA ALA A 73 -6.97 0.94 3.32
C ALA A 73 -8.42 1.42 3.10
N PRO A 74 -9.04 2.21 4.01
CA PRO A 74 -10.38 2.75 3.78
C PRO A 74 -10.45 3.72 2.59
N LEU A 75 -9.35 4.43 2.30
CA LEU A 75 -9.26 5.31 1.14
C LEU A 75 -9.22 4.51 -0.17
N ALA A 76 -8.47 3.40 -0.18
CA ALA A 76 -8.45 2.48 -1.32
C ALA A 76 -9.85 1.91 -1.57
N GLU A 77 -10.54 1.44 -0.52
CA GLU A 77 -11.90 0.89 -0.64
C GLU A 77 -12.89 1.93 -1.16
N ARG A 78 -12.83 3.18 -0.67
CA ARG A 78 -13.68 4.28 -1.15
C ARG A 78 -13.51 4.56 -2.65
N LEU A 79 -12.29 4.41 -3.16
CA LEU A 79 -11.97 4.59 -4.58
C LEU A 79 -12.19 3.32 -5.42
N GLY A 80 -12.71 2.23 -4.84
CA GLY A 80 -12.89 0.95 -5.54
C GLY A 80 -11.59 0.21 -5.85
N LEU A 81 -10.49 0.57 -5.19
CA LEU A 81 -9.17 -0.02 -5.37
C LEU A 81 -8.99 -1.25 -4.48
N ALA A 82 -8.04 -2.12 -4.84
CA ALA A 82 -7.71 -3.28 -4.03
C ALA A 82 -7.20 -2.87 -2.64
N ALA A 83 -7.78 -3.40 -1.56
CA ALA A 83 -7.30 -3.13 -0.21
C ALA A 83 -5.95 -3.84 0.07
N PRO A 84 -4.98 -3.18 0.71
CA PRO A 84 -3.71 -3.80 1.08
C PRO A 84 -3.93 -4.89 2.14
N ARG A 85 -3.72 -6.16 1.76
CA ARG A 85 -3.78 -7.29 2.69
C ARG A 85 -2.40 -7.55 3.28
N LEU A 86 -2.17 -7.06 4.49
CA LEU A 86 -0.99 -7.41 5.27
C LEU A 86 -1.20 -8.80 5.86
N HIS A 87 -0.78 -9.84 5.14
CA HIS A 87 -0.82 -11.21 5.66
C HIS A 87 0.13 -11.34 6.87
N GLY A 88 -0.45 -11.14 8.04
CA GLY A 88 0.20 -11.07 9.35
C GLY A 88 -0.81 -10.88 10.49
N GLU A 89 -2.03 -10.42 10.18
CA GLU A 89 -3.17 -10.56 11.07
C GLU A 89 -3.60 -12.03 11.08
N ARG A 90 -3.02 -12.81 12.01
CA ARG A 90 -3.69 -14.04 12.45
C ARG A 90 -5.10 -13.62 12.86
N ARG A 91 -6.13 -14.11 12.16
CA ARG A 91 -7.44 -14.31 12.78
C ARG A 91 -7.16 -15.09 14.07
N ARG A 92 -7.26 -14.40 15.21
CA ARG A 92 -7.44 -15.07 16.49
C ARG A 92 -8.85 -15.61 16.56
#